data_AF-A0A3B0PHS9-F1
#
_entry.id   AF-A0A3B0PHS9-F1
#
_cell.length_a   1.000
_cell.length_b   1.000
_cell.length_c   1.000
_cell.angle_alpha   90.00
_cell.angle_beta   90.00
_cell.angle_gamma   90.00
#
_symmetry.space_group_name_H-M   'P 1'
#
loop_
_entity.id
_entity.type
_entity.pdbx_description
1 polymer ?
#
loop_
_entity_poly.entity_id
_entity_poly.type
_entity_poly.pdbx_seq_one_letter_code
_entity_poly.pdbx_strand_id
1 'polypeptide(L)'
;MSNIIIYLKSFKTVNVSQLLSELKSKATELGVDHDYINNVDEPTKLIILNASNQLMRSEETYTEPHLNSFKQKLEREKNKYQKTLTKIRTIKTKLNTLQLTPQEVSLFVSRINNIVREENSNPEALTNDLQEYQNLITEGIALINADEEFQSDNYFDNITDLKTSYLDKIGNLKTYISLRTTEPVDKLTYSDIIPEIKKIKEQIKEKTRVQKEFVNKINALEKIFPRQKEYFNNLVKSDDNVGTQIFDNAEALNERDYVGKFALLTDLNEAQHNRYIDEIGEIVDYEEIETIYNKYIILNRKMTELKELINDLSDYDSLDSFGSLTQEEQRAFISIYDAARETFEGDSEMPAVINAIENLEKYFYLKYAELNNKINTLRQQINSDKKLYIF
;
A
#
# COMPACT_ATOMS: atom_id res chain seq x y z
N MET A 1 -90.07 32.34 -22.08
CA MET A 1 -88.86 33.00 -21.55
C MET A 1 -88.63 32.51 -20.14
N SER A 2 -87.35 32.42 -19.76
CA SER A 2 -86.81 31.95 -18.48
C SER A 2 -86.31 30.50 -18.46
N ASN A 3 -85.02 30.40 -18.13
CA ASN A 3 -84.25 29.24 -17.65
C ASN A 3 -83.34 28.49 -18.64
N ILE A 4 -82.55 29.24 -19.40
CA ILE A 4 -81.18 28.83 -19.82
C ILE A 4 -80.15 29.64 -19.02
N ILE A 5 -80.35 29.72 -17.70
CA ILE A 5 -79.36 30.25 -16.73
C ILE A 5 -78.74 29.08 -15.93
N ILE A 6 -79.19 27.84 -16.20
CA ILE A 6 -78.84 26.64 -15.46
C ILE A 6 -77.98 25.69 -16.32
N TYR A 7 -76.91 26.20 -16.93
CA TYR A 7 -75.85 25.31 -17.46
C TYR A 7 -74.43 25.86 -17.25
N LEU A 8 -74.30 27.00 -16.55
CA LEU A 8 -73.01 27.60 -16.17
C LEU A 8 -72.64 27.37 -14.69
N LYS A 9 -73.53 26.75 -13.88
CA LYS A 9 -73.25 26.44 -12.46
C LYS A 9 -72.60 25.07 -12.21
N SER A 10 -72.59 24.17 -13.19
CA SER A 10 -72.10 22.79 -13.04
C SER A 10 -70.74 22.51 -13.69
N PHE A 11 -70.18 23.47 -14.45
CA PHE A 11 -68.75 23.47 -14.67
C PHE A 11 -68.10 23.90 -13.37
N LYS A 12 -67.75 22.91 -12.52
CA LYS A 12 -66.59 23.04 -11.64
C LYS A 12 -65.47 23.52 -12.54
N THR A 13 -65.26 24.83 -12.51
CA THR A 13 -64.06 25.51 -12.95
C THR A 13 -62.91 24.85 -12.21
N VAL A 14 -62.41 23.74 -12.75
CA VAL A 14 -61.01 23.38 -12.59
C VAL A 14 -60.29 24.53 -13.26
N ASN A 15 -59.99 25.51 -12.43
CA ASN A 15 -59.58 26.83 -12.82
C ASN A 15 -58.22 26.62 -13.49
N VAL A 16 -58.19 26.63 -14.82
CA VAL A 16 -56.96 26.51 -15.61
C VAL A 16 -55.97 27.57 -15.13
N SER A 17 -56.46 28.71 -14.62
CA SER A 17 -55.69 29.75 -13.91
C SER A 17 -55.06 29.27 -12.60
N GLN A 18 -55.70 28.37 -11.86
CA GLN A 18 -55.17 27.79 -10.61
C GLN A 18 -54.17 26.67 -10.92
N LEU A 19 -54.38 25.87 -11.96
CA LEU A 19 -53.38 24.93 -12.49
C LEU A 19 -52.18 25.68 -13.08
N LEU A 20 -52.39 26.77 -13.81
CA LEU A 20 -51.35 27.67 -14.33
C LEU A 20 -50.62 28.40 -13.20
N SER A 21 -51.32 28.81 -12.15
CA SER A 21 -50.71 29.43 -10.97
C SER A 21 -49.88 28.42 -10.18
N GLU A 22 -50.35 27.18 -10.04
CA GLU A 22 -49.59 26.10 -9.40
C GLU A 22 -48.41 25.65 -10.28
N LEU A 23 -48.57 25.67 -11.61
CA LEU A 23 -47.51 25.38 -12.57
C LEU A 23 -46.44 26.49 -12.59
N LYS A 24 -46.86 27.77 -12.55
CA LYS A 24 -45.97 28.94 -12.41
C LYS A 24 -45.21 28.87 -11.08
N SER A 25 -45.93 28.70 -9.96
CA SER A 25 -45.31 28.57 -8.63
C SER A 25 -44.27 27.44 -8.58
N LYS A 26 -44.62 26.25 -9.07
CA LYS A 26 -43.72 25.10 -9.05
C LYS A 26 -42.57 25.21 -10.07
N ALA A 27 -42.78 25.89 -11.20
CA ALA A 27 -41.73 26.18 -12.16
C ALA A 27 -40.74 27.23 -11.62
N THR A 28 -41.22 28.25 -10.91
CA THR A 28 -40.40 29.22 -10.17
C THR A 28 -39.58 28.55 -9.07
N GLU A 29 -40.17 27.63 -8.31
CA GLU A 29 -39.46 26.83 -7.29
C GLU A 29 -38.35 25.93 -7.87
N LEU A 30 -38.43 25.58 -9.16
CA LEU A 30 -37.47 24.72 -9.87
C LEU A 30 -36.47 25.50 -10.74
N GLY A 31 -36.51 26.84 -10.76
CA GLY A 31 -35.62 27.67 -11.59
C GLY A 31 -35.86 27.53 -13.10
N VAL A 32 -37.04 27.07 -13.51
CA VAL A 32 -37.43 26.87 -14.92
C VAL A 32 -37.75 28.21 -15.56
N ASP A 33 -37.05 28.52 -16.65
CA ASP A 33 -37.24 29.73 -17.45
C ASP A 33 -38.72 29.93 -17.86
N HIS A 34 -39.24 31.09 -17.47
CA HIS A 34 -40.64 31.47 -17.57
C HIS A 34 -41.09 31.71 -19.01
N ASP A 35 -40.20 31.82 -19.99
CA ASP A 35 -40.59 32.13 -21.37
C ASP A 35 -41.49 31.06 -21.99
N TYR A 36 -41.40 29.80 -21.60
CA TYR A 36 -42.34 28.77 -22.08
C TYR A 36 -43.71 28.85 -21.40
N ILE A 37 -43.78 29.37 -20.17
CA ILE A 37 -45.02 29.55 -19.39
C ILE A 37 -45.67 30.91 -19.69
N ASN A 38 -44.88 31.89 -20.10
CA ASN A 38 -45.29 33.23 -20.55
C ASN A 38 -45.68 33.23 -22.03
N ASN A 39 -45.18 32.30 -22.86
CA ASN A 39 -45.71 32.08 -24.22
C ASN A 39 -47.10 31.40 -24.24
N VAL A 40 -47.65 31.04 -23.07
CA VAL A 40 -49.06 30.63 -22.92
C VAL A 40 -50.01 31.84 -22.89
N ASP A 41 -49.49 33.08 -22.92
CA ASP A 41 -50.21 34.27 -22.48
C ASP A 41 -50.90 35.14 -23.56
N GLU A 42 -51.10 34.64 -24.78
CA GLU A 42 -52.03 35.30 -25.72
C GLU A 42 -53.09 34.36 -26.29
N PRO A 43 -52.79 33.15 -26.81
CA PRO A 43 -53.80 32.33 -27.47
C PRO A 43 -54.90 31.85 -26.53
N THR A 44 -54.55 31.49 -25.29
CA THR A 44 -55.51 30.96 -24.30
C THR A 44 -56.38 32.08 -23.70
N LYS A 45 -55.80 33.26 -23.46
CA LYS A 45 -56.55 34.47 -23.11
C LYS A 45 -57.45 34.92 -24.27
N LEU A 46 -56.95 34.94 -25.51
CA LEU A 46 -57.74 35.26 -26.71
C LEU A 46 -58.86 34.24 -26.94
N ILE A 47 -58.65 32.94 -26.69
CA ILE A 47 -59.70 31.93 -26.87
C ILE A 47 -60.80 32.08 -25.81
N ILE A 48 -60.47 32.40 -24.56
CA ILE A 48 -61.44 32.64 -23.49
C ILE A 48 -62.16 33.99 -23.66
N LEU A 49 -61.45 35.04 -24.08
CA LEU A 49 -62.02 36.36 -24.38
C LEU A 49 -62.82 36.39 -25.68
N ASN A 50 -62.38 35.75 -26.77
CA ASN A 50 -63.17 35.63 -27.99
C ASN A 50 -64.37 34.71 -27.81
N ALA A 51 -64.25 33.59 -27.08
CA ALA A 51 -65.43 32.77 -26.78
C ALA A 51 -66.44 33.54 -25.91
N SER A 52 -65.97 34.24 -24.87
CA SER A 52 -66.87 35.05 -24.01
C SER A 52 -67.45 36.27 -24.73
N ASN A 53 -66.70 36.94 -25.61
CA ASN A 53 -67.18 38.09 -26.38
C ASN A 53 -68.05 37.69 -27.58
N GLN A 54 -67.79 36.56 -28.26
CA GLN A 54 -68.66 36.05 -29.33
C GLN A 54 -69.95 35.46 -28.77
N LEU A 55 -69.90 34.72 -27.66
CA LEU A 55 -71.10 34.24 -26.96
C LEU A 55 -71.96 35.36 -26.35
N MET A 56 -71.39 36.53 -26.07
CA MET A 56 -72.14 37.70 -25.59
C MET A 56 -72.61 38.65 -26.70
N ARG A 57 -72.20 38.47 -27.96
CA ARG A 57 -72.50 39.44 -29.05
C ARG A 57 -73.14 38.90 -30.32
N SER A 58 -73.29 37.59 -30.54
CA SER A 58 -74.04 37.11 -31.71
C SER A 58 -75.23 36.25 -31.33
N GLU A 59 -76.41 36.64 -31.83
CA GLU A 59 -77.56 35.76 -32.05
C GLU A 59 -77.27 34.71 -33.15
N GLU A 60 -76.04 34.19 -33.23
CA GLU A 60 -75.67 33.13 -34.16
C GLU A 60 -75.81 31.78 -33.46
N THR A 61 -76.72 30.95 -33.99
CA THR A 61 -76.85 29.54 -33.66
C THR A 61 -75.54 28.81 -33.96
N TYR A 62 -74.73 28.57 -32.92
CA TYR A 62 -73.62 27.63 -32.99
C TYR A 62 -74.17 26.21 -33.23
N THR A 63 -73.81 25.61 -34.36
CA THR A 63 -74.17 24.22 -34.67
C THR A 63 -73.39 23.24 -33.79
N GLU A 64 -74.02 22.13 -33.41
CA GLU A 64 -73.45 21.06 -32.56
C GLU A 64 -72.01 20.62 -32.91
N PRO A 65 -71.57 20.56 -34.20
CA PRO A 65 -70.20 20.26 -34.59
C PRO A 65 -69.13 21.24 -34.06
N HIS A 66 -69.45 22.54 -33.96
CA HIS A 66 -68.50 23.56 -33.49
C HIS A 66 -68.26 23.44 -31.97
N LEU A 67 -69.31 23.15 -31.21
CA LEU A 67 -69.22 22.90 -29.77
C LEU A 67 -68.40 21.63 -29.47
N ASN A 68 -68.57 20.57 -30.27
CA ASN A 68 -67.81 19.34 -30.12
C ASN A 68 -66.32 19.52 -30.45
N SER A 69 -65.98 20.28 -31.49
CA SER A 69 -64.58 20.64 -31.82
C SER A 69 -63.90 21.44 -30.71
N PHE A 70 -64.61 22.40 -30.09
CA PHE A 70 -64.12 23.18 -28.96
C PHE A 70 -63.88 22.31 -27.72
N LYS A 71 -64.84 21.43 -27.36
CA LYS A 71 -64.68 20.48 -26.24
C LYS A 71 -63.48 19.56 -26.43
N GLN A 72 -63.25 19.07 -27.66
CA GLN A 72 -62.10 18.23 -27.98
C GLN A 72 -60.77 18.99 -27.84
N LYS A 73 -60.70 20.25 -28.28
CA LYS A 73 -59.50 21.09 -28.08
C LYS A 73 -59.23 21.37 -26.61
N LEU A 74 -60.28 21.68 -25.83
CA LEU A 74 -60.16 21.90 -24.39
C LEU A 74 -59.66 20.66 -23.65
N GLU A 75 -60.18 19.47 -23.99
CA GLU A 75 -59.76 18.23 -23.34
C GLU A 75 -58.32 17.83 -23.73
N ARG A 76 -57.89 18.12 -24.97
CA ARG A 76 -56.49 17.96 -25.38
C ARG A 76 -55.54 18.84 -24.57
N GLU A 77 -55.86 20.12 -24.41
CA GLU A 77 -55.06 21.05 -23.60
C GLU A 77 -55.02 20.62 -22.12
N LYS A 78 -56.17 20.26 -21.55
CA LYS A 78 -56.26 19.73 -20.18
C LYS A 78 -55.38 18.48 -20.00
N ASN A 79 -55.44 17.53 -20.93
CA ASN A 79 -54.61 16.32 -20.89
C ASN A 79 -53.11 16.65 -21.00
N LYS A 80 -52.75 17.63 -21.85
CA LYS A 80 -51.37 18.12 -21.96
C LYS A 80 -50.87 18.70 -20.64
N TYR A 81 -51.62 19.59 -20.00
CA TYR A 81 -51.25 20.14 -18.69
C TYR A 81 -51.16 19.08 -17.58
N GLN A 82 -52.09 18.11 -17.55
CA GLN A 82 -52.05 17.01 -16.59
C GLN A 82 -50.80 16.13 -16.76
N LYS A 83 -50.41 15.84 -18.01
CA LYS A 83 -49.15 15.13 -18.31
C LYS A 83 -47.94 15.92 -17.82
N THR A 84 -47.84 17.21 -18.15
CA THR A 84 -46.74 18.08 -17.69
C THR A 84 -46.67 18.16 -16.16
N LEU A 85 -47.80 18.33 -15.47
CA LEU A 85 -47.86 18.32 -14.01
C LEU A 85 -47.38 17.00 -13.40
N THR A 86 -47.70 15.88 -14.03
CA THR A 86 -47.22 14.57 -13.59
C THR A 86 -45.71 14.48 -13.70
N LYS A 87 -45.11 14.93 -14.83
CA LYS A 87 -43.65 15.00 -14.99
C LYS A 87 -42.98 15.86 -13.92
N ILE A 88 -43.51 17.06 -13.68
CA ILE A 88 -43.00 17.98 -12.64
C ILE A 88 -43.08 17.33 -11.26
N ARG A 89 -44.20 16.68 -10.93
CA ARG A 89 -44.37 15.97 -9.64
C ARG A 89 -43.36 14.84 -9.49
N THR A 90 -43.13 14.05 -10.54
CA THR A 90 -42.14 12.96 -10.53
C THR A 90 -40.74 13.51 -10.28
N ILE A 91 -40.32 14.53 -11.04
CA ILE A 91 -39.00 15.16 -10.90
C ILE A 91 -38.85 15.77 -9.51
N LYS A 92 -39.83 16.57 -9.04
CA LYS A 92 -39.79 17.20 -7.72
C LYS A 92 -39.75 16.18 -6.58
N THR A 93 -40.53 15.11 -6.69
CA THR A 93 -40.49 14.02 -5.69
C THR A 93 -39.10 13.41 -5.64
N LYS A 94 -38.48 13.14 -6.80
CA LYS A 94 -37.13 12.60 -6.85
C LYS A 94 -36.11 13.57 -6.26
N LEU A 95 -36.14 14.85 -6.64
CA LEU A 95 -35.28 15.88 -6.08
C LEU A 95 -35.45 16.08 -4.58
N ASN A 96 -36.65 15.89 -4.02
CA ASN A 96 -36.86 15.96 -2.58
C ASN A 96 -36.33 14.72 -1.84
N THR A 97 -36.32 13.55 -2.49
CA THR A 97 -35.76 12.32 -1.91
C THR A 97 -34.25 12.28 -1.97
N LEU A 98 -33.66 12.88 -3.00
CA LEU A 98 -32.22 13.00 -3.16
C LEU A 98 -31.79 14.26 -2.41
N GLN A 99 -30.88 14.16 -1.46
CA GLN A 99 -30.41 15.31 -0.67
C GLN A 99 -29.44 16.19 -1.47
N LEU A 100 -29.80 16.54 -2.71
CA LEU A 100 -29.03 17.39 -3.61
C LEU A 100 -29.18 18.85 -3.20
N THR A 101 -28.08 19.58 -3.28
CA THR A 101 -28.02 21.02 -3.10
C THR A 101 -28.57 21.76 -4.32
N PRO A 102 -29.02 23.01 -4.16
CA PRO A 102 -29.50 23.82 -5.29
C PRO A 102 -28.47 23.94 -6.42
N GLN A 103 -27.19 24.03 -6.07
CA GLN A 103 -26.08 24.06 -7.02
C GLN A 103 -26.01 22.74 -7.81
N GLU A 104 -26.04 21.58 -7.15
CA GLU A 104 -26.04 20.28 -7.84
C GLU A 104 -27.25 20.10 -8.77
N VAL A 105 -28.43 20.60 -8.37
CA VAL A 105 -29.62 20.60 -9.22
C VAL A 105 -29.42 21.46 -10.48
N SER A 106 -28.62 22.53 -10.41
CA SER A 106 -28.35 23.42 -11.55
C SER A 106 -27.74 22.71 -12.76
N LEU A 107 -26.94 21.65 -12.53
CA LEU A 107 -26.36 20.80 -13.58
C LEU A 107 -27.42 20.13 -14.46
N PHE A 108 -28.63 19.94 -13.92
CA PHE A 108 -29.72 19.23 -14.58
C PHE A 108 -30.83 20.16 -15.09
N VAL A 109 -30.76 21.47 -14.84
CA VAL A 109 -31.86 22.42 -15.14
C VAL A 109 -32.23 22.43 -16.62
N SER A 110 -31.27 22.42 -17.55
CA SER A 110 -31.56 22.36 -18.98
C SER A 110 -32.35 21.10 -19.37
N ARG A 111 -31.98 19.95 -18.79
CA ARG A 111 -32.67 18.67 -19.03
C ARG A 111 -34.05 18.63 -18.38
N ILE A 112 -34.18 19.19 -17.18
CA ILE A 112 -35.48 19.39 -16.50
C ILE A 112 -36.39 20.24 -17.40
N ASN A 113 -35.90 21.36 -17.92
CA ASN A 113 -36.64 22.25 -18.81
C ASN A 113 -37.12 21.53 -20.07
N ASN A 114 -36.24 20.76 -20.72
CA ASN A 114 -36.60 20.00 -21.93
C ASN A 114 -37.70 18.96 -21.64
N ILE A 115 -37.60 18.22 -20.54
CA ILE A 115 -38.63 17.25 -20.15
C ILE A 115 -39.96 17.92 -19.85
N VAL A 116 -39.96 19.11 -19.25
CA VAL A 116 -41.19 19.86 -18.97
C VAL A 116 -41.83 20.43 -20.25
N ARG A 117 -41.01 20.86 -21.22
CA ARG A 117 -41.46 21.49 -22.49
C ARG A 117 -41.97 20.49 -23.52
N GLU A 118 -41.42 19.28 -23.58
CA GLU A 118 -41.78 18.27 -24.58
C GLU A 118 -42.99 17.43 -24.15
N GLU A 119 -43.98 17.26 -25.04
CA GLU A 119 -45.23 16.55 -24.71
C GLU A 119 -45.01 15.06 -24.42
N ASN A 120 -44.13 14.39 -25.16
CA ASN A 120 -43.90 12.94 -25.09
C ASN A 120 -42.62 12.52 -24.33
N SER A 121 -41.90 13.46 -23.72
CA SER A 121 -40.73 13.15 -22.91
C SER A 121 -41.08 12.32 -21.65
N ASN A 122 -40.21 11.37 -21.31
CA ASN A 122 -40.33 10.54 -20.11
C ASN A 122 -39.35 11.05 -19.02
N PRO A 123 -39.82 11.40 -17.80
CA PRO A 123 -38.95 11.86 -16.72
C PRO A 123 -38.03 10.77 -16.14
N GLU A 124 -38.31 9.47 -16.39
CA GLU A 124 -37.58 8.36 -15.78
C GLU A 124 -36.07 8.40 -16.03
N ALA A 125 -35.65 8.71 -17.26
CA ALA A 125 -34.23 8.79 -17.61
C ALA A 125 -33.49 9.85 -16.79
N LEU A 126 -34.10 11.03 -16.59
CA LEU A 126 -33.54 12.06 -15.72
C LEU A 126 -33.54 11.62 -14.25
N THR A 127 -34.61 10.98 -13.77
CA THR A 127 -34.65 10.53 -12.38
C THR A 127 -33.62 9.45 -12.06
N ASN A 128 -33.29 8.60 -13.04
CA ASN A 128 -32.21 7.62 -12.94
C ASN A 128 -30.85 8.31 -12.90
N ASP A 129 -30.61 9.28 -13.78
CA ASP A 129 -29.36 10.05 -13.78
C ASP A 129 -29.13 10.84 -12.49
N LEU A 130 -30.18 11.46 -11.94
CA LEU A 130 -30.12 12.14 -10.65
C LEU A 130 -29.78 11.17 -9.51
N GLN A 131 -30.35 9.96 -9.53
CA GLN A 131 -30.05 8.93 -8.53
C GLN A 131 -28.60 8.45 -8.66
N GLU A 132 -28.14 8.20 -9.87
CA GLU A 132 -26.77 7.74 -10.12
C GLU A 132 -25.74 8.80 -9.68
N TYR A 133 -26.01 10.07 -9.99
CA TYR A 133 -25.19 11.19 -9.51
C TYR A 133 -25.12 11.24 -7.98
N GLN A 134 -26.26 11.11 -7.29
CA GLN A 134 -26.29 11.05 -5.82
C GLN A 134 -25.55 9.83 -5.26
N ASN A 135 -25.66 8.68 -5.93
CA ASN A 135 -24.96 7.46 -5.53
C ASN A 135 -23.44 7.65 -5.63
N LEU A 136 -22.95 8.25 -6.72
CA LEU A 136 -21.54 8.55 -6.91
C LEU A 136 -21.00 9.51 -5.84
N ILE A 137 -21.75 10.56 -5.48
CA ILE A 137 -21.38 11.46 -4.37
C ILE A 137 -21.30 10.68 -3.05
N THR A 138 -22.30 9.85 -2.76
CA THR A 138 -22.38 9.08 -1.52
C THR A 138 -21.21 8.10 -1.42
N GLU A 139 -20.90 7.42 -2.52
CA GLU A 139 -19.77 6.52 -2.64
C GLU A 139 -18.43 7.24 -2.51
N GLY A 140 -18.28 8.41 -3.14
CA GLY A 140 -17.09 9.24 -3.03
C GLY A 140 -16.81 9.69 -1.60
N ILE A 141 -17.85 10.11 -0.86
CA ILE A 141 -17.73 10.45 0.57
C ILE A 141 -17.33 9.23 1.39
N ALA A 142 -17.91 8.06 1.12
CA ALA A 142 -17.55 6.83 1.82
C ALA A 142 -16.07 6.45 1.59
N LEU A 143 -15.56 6.62 0.36
CA LEU A 143 -14.14 6.42 0.05
C LEU A 143 -13.23 7.40 0.79
N ILE A 144 -13.61 8.68 0.85
CA ILE A 144 -12.88 9.72 1.60
C ILE A 144 -12.83 9.38 3.10
N ASN A 145 -13.95 8.97 3.69
CA ASN A 145 -14.03 8.67 5.12
C ASN A 145 -13.21 7.43 5.49
N ALA A 146 -13.09 6.46 4.56
CA ALA A 146 -12.27 5.25 4.74
C ALA A 146 -10.80 5.43 4.33
N ASP A 147 -10.37 6.67 4.02
CA ASP A 147 -9.02 6.96 3.53
C ASP A 147 -7.98 6.85 4.65
N GLU A 148 -8.25 7.42 5.82
CA GLU A 148 -7.31 7.41 6.96
C GLU A 148 -6.98 5.97 7.40
N GLU A 149 -8.01 5.13 7.59
CA GLU A 149 -7.86 3.71 7.94
C GLU A 149 -7.10 2.95 6.84
N PHE A 150 -7.38 3.23 5.57
CA PHE A 150 -6.67 2.58 4.49
C PHE A 150 -5.18 2.91 4.48
N GLN A 151 -4.82 4.17 4.75
CA GLN A 151 -3.43 4.61 4.83
C GLN A 151 -2.71 4.01 6.04
N SER A 152 -3.37 3.83 7.18
CA SER A 152 -2.77 3.19 8.36
C SER A 152 -2.52 1.69 8.17
N ASP A 153 -3.43 0.98 7.51
CA ASP A 153 -3.43 -0.49 7.51
C ASP A 153 -2.46 -1.12 6.50
N ASN A 154 -2.08 -0.38 5.46
CA ASN A 154 -1.44 -0.95 4.27
C ASN A 154 0.05 -0.65 4.12
N TYR A 155 0.71 -0.18 5.17
CA TYR A 155 2.13 0.20 5.14
C TYR A 155 2.43 1.10 3.93
N PHE A 156 1.70 2.23 3.87
CA PHE A 156 1.66 3.17 2.77
C PHE A 156 3.02 3.78 2.39
N ASP A 157 4.09 3.47 3.11
CA ASP A 157 5.38 4.14 2.99
C ASP A 157 6.27 3.61 1.88
N ASN A 158 6.01 2.40 1.35
CA ASN A 158 6.99 1.72 0.51
C ASN A 158 6.58 1.45 -0.96
N ILE A 159 5.42 1.95 -1.41
CA ILE A 159 4.94 1.76 -2.80
C ILE A 159 4.78 3.13 -3.48
N THR A 160 5.87 3.73 -3.94
CA THR A 160 5.93 5.16 -4.31
C THR A 160 4.98 5.57 -5.43
N ASP A 161 4.89 4.82 -6.52
CA ASP A 161 4.09 5.21 -7.69
C ASP A 161 2.59 5.04 -7.45
N LEU A 162 2.16 3.88 -6.93
CA LEU A 162 0.75 3.64 -6.61
C LEU A 162 0.27 4.52 -5.46
N LYS A 163 1.12 4.78 -4.46
CA LYS A 163 0.84 5.76 -3.38
C LYS A 163 0.58 7.14 -3.97
N THR A 164 1.50 7.63 -4.80
CA THR A 164 1.38 8.97 -5.40
C THR A 164 0.11 9.08 -6.24
N SER A 165 -0.17 8.06 -7.07
CA SER A 165 -1.38 8.02 -7.87
C SER A 165 -2.65 7.97 -7.01
N TYR A 166 -2.67 7.17 -5.95
CA TYR A 166 -3.80 7.12 -5.01
C TYR A 166 -4.04 8.45 -4.32
N LEU A 167 -2.98 9.06 -3.76
CA LEU A 167 -3.06 10.32 -3.01
C LEU A 167 -3.53 11.49 -3.90
N ASP A 168 -3.06 11.54 -5.14
CA ASP A 168 -3.54 12.51 -6.13
C ASP A 168 -5.04 12.32 -6.40
N LYS A 169 -5.47 11.09 -6.70
CA LYS A 169 -6.87 10.79 -7.05
C LYS A 169 -7.82 11.00 -5.88
N ILE A 170 -7.47 10.56 -4.67
CA ILE A 170 -8.30 10.79 -3.48
C ILE A 170 -8.32 12.28 -3.11
N GLY A 171 -7.22 13.01 -3.32
CA GLY A 171 -7.15 14.46 -3.14
C GLY A 171 -8.04 15.22 -4.12
N ASN A 172 -8.04 14.82 -5.39
CA ASN A 172 -8.94 15.35 -6.41
C ASN A 172 -10.41 15.07 -6.05
N LEU A 173 -10.73 13.85 -5.60
CA LEU A 173 -12.09 13.51 -5.15
C LEU A 173 -12.52 14.35 -3.93
N LYS A 174 -11.65 14.56 -2.94
CA LYS A 174 -11.90 15.47 -1.80
C LYS A 174 -12.22 16.89 -2.29
N THR A 175 -11.46 17.37 -3.28
CA THR A 175 -11.67 18.68 -3.89
C THR A 175 -13.05 18.75 -4.54
N TYR A 176 -13.41 17.80 -5.41
CA TYR A 176 -14.71 17.77 -6.08
C TYR A 176 -15.90 17.71 -5.11
N ILE A 177 -15.81 16.87 -4.07
CA ILE A 177 -16.85 16.77 -3.05
C ILE A 177 -16.98 18.08 -2.25
N SER A 178 -15.89 18.78 -1.98
CA SER A 178 -15.95 20.08 -1.28
C SER A 178 -16.53 21.21 -2.13
N LEU A 179 -16.28 21.19 -3.44
CA LEU A 179 -16.81 22.19 -4.38
C LEU A 179 -18.30 22.02 -4.68
N ARG A 180 -18.91 20.88 -4.35
CA ARG A 180 -20.31 20.57 -4.73
C ARG A 180 -21.34 21.64 -4.37
N THR A 181 -21.09 22.43 -3.31
CA THR A 181 -21.99 23.49 -2.84
C THR A 181 -21.73 24.86 -3.46
N THR A 182 -20.62 25.03 -4.19
CA THR A 182 -20.19 26.31 -4.79
C THR A 182 -20.03 26.22 -6.30
N GLU A 183 -19.40 25.16 -6.78
CA GLU A 183 -19.11 24.87 -8.19
C GLU A 183 -19.25 23.35 -8.40
N PRO A 184 -20.47 22.85 -8.66
CA PRO A 184 -20.74 21.42 -8.68
C PRO A 184 -20.07 20.77 -9.90
N VAL A 185 -19.35 19.68 -9.61
CA VAL A 185 -18.65 18.87 -10.60
C VAL A 185 -19.63 17.92 -11.29
N ASP A 186 -19.44 17.68 -12.58
CA ASP A 186 -20.36 16.84 -13.36
C ASP A 186 -20.27 15.34 -12.99
N LYS A 187 -21.29 14.59 -13.41
CA LYS A 187 -21.41 13.15 -13.16
C LYS A 187 -20.24 12.33 -13.72
N LEU A 188 -19.76 12.65 -14.93
CA LEU A 188 -18.72 11.86 -15.60
C LEU A 188 -17.41 11.92 -14.82
N THR A 189 -17.06 13.10 -14.31
CA THR A 189 -15.86 13.27 -13.46
C THR A 189 -15.87 12.32 -12.25
N TYR A 190 -17.00 12.19 -11.54
CA TYR A 190 -17.11 11.22 -10.45
C TYR A 190 -17.08 9.75 -10.94
N SER A 191 -17.77 9.48 -12.05
CA SER A 191 -17.83 8.15 -12.66
C SER A 191 -16.46 7.64 -13.14
N ASP A 192 -15.54 8.54 -13.48
CA ASP A 192 -14.20 8.18 -13.93
C ASP A 192 -13.25 7.99 -12.73
N ILE A 193 -13.26 8.90 -11.76
CA ILE A 193 -12.28 8.90 -10.67
C ILE A 193 -12.54 7.83 -9.60
N ILE A 194 -13.80 7.53 -9.28
CA ILE A 194 -14.16 6.57 -8.22
C ILE A 194 -13.67 5.15 -8.55
N PRO A 195 -13.91 4.60 -9.76
CA PRO A 195 -13.36 3.30 -10.16
C PRO A 195 -11.84 3.26 -10.17
N GLU A 196 -11.17 4.34 -10.59
CA GLU A 196 -9.70 4.43 -10.56
C GLU A 196 -9.16 4.34 -9.13
N ILE A 197 -9.74 5.09 -8.18
CA ILE A 197 -9.35 5.02 -6.77
C ILE A 197 -9.52 3.59 -6.23
N LYS A 198 -10.66 2.95 -6.50
CA LYS A 198 -10.92 1.57 -6.06
C LYS A 198 -9.90 0.59 -6.65
N LYS A 199 -9.60 0.72 -7.95
CA LYS A 199 -8.62 -0.12 -8.63
C LYS A 199 -7.24 0.03 -8.01
N ILE A 200 -6.77 1.26 -7.79
CA ILE A 200 -5.47 1.53 -7.18
C ILE A 200 -5.45 1.00 -5.73
N LYS A 201 -6.54 1.16 -4.98
CA LYS A 201 -6.69 0.63 -3.61
C LYS A 201 -6.46 -0.88 -3.56
N GLU A 202 -7.04 -1.65 -4.48
CA GLU A 202 -6.83 -3.10 -4.56
C GLU A 202 -5.41 -3.45 -5.02
N GLN A 203 -4.84 -2.70 -5.97
CA GLN A 203 -3.44 -2.90 -6.38
C GLN A 203 -2.45 -2.71 -5.23
N ILE A 204 -2.67 -1.69 -4.39
CA ILE A 204 -1.87 -1.45 -3.18
C ILE A 204 -2.01 -2.62 -2.21
N LYS A 205 -3.23 -3.07 -1.89
CA LYS A 205 -3.46 -4.21 -0.99
C LYS A 205 -2.75 -5.47 -1.45
N GLU A 206 -2.88 -5.80 -2.73
CA GLU A 206 -2.27 -6.99 -3.30
C GLU A 206 -0.75 -6.92 -3.26
N LYS A 207 -0.17 -5.77 -3.59
CA LYS A 207 1.28 -5.57 -3.52
C LYS A 207 1.79 -5.67 -2.08
N THR A 208 1.13 -5.04 -1.12
CA THR A 208 1.46 -5.16 0.31
C THR A 208 1.33 -6.61 0.79
N ARG A 209 0.31 -7.35 0.34
CA ARG A 209 0.15 -8.79 0.66
C ARG A 209 1.33 -9.60 0.16
N VAL A 210 1.72 -9.44 -1.09
CA VAL A 210 2.84 -10.18 -1.69
C VAL A 210 4.18 -9.82 -1.03
N GLN A 211 4.43 -8.54 -0.76
CA GLN A 211 5.63 -8.12 -0.02
C GLN A 211 5.72 -8.77 1.37
N LYS A 212 4.60 -8.84 2.11
CA LYS A 212 4.54 -9.54 3.41
C LYS A 212 4.85 -11.03 3.28
N GLU A 213 4.38 -11.69 2.21
CA GLU A 213 4.70 -13.10 1.96
C GLU A 213 6.19 -13.31 1.73
N PHE A 214 6.85 -12.46 0.94
CA PHE A 214 8.29 -12.56 0.73
C PHE A 214 9.11 -12.27 1.98
N VAL A 215 8.74 -11.25 2.77
CA VAL A 215 9.37 -10.99 4.07
C VAL A 215 9.25 -12.21 4.99
N ASN A 216 8.08 -12.86 5.04
CA ASN A 216 7.91 -14.07 5.84
C ASN A 216 8.79 -15.22 5.34
N LYS A 217 8.89 -15.41 4.01
CA LYS A 217 9.76 -16.43 3.42
C LYS A 217 11.24 -16.17 3.73
N ILE A 218 11.72 -14.93 3.62
CA ILE A 218 13.10 -14.55 3.97
C ILE A 218 13.38 -14.82 5.45
N ASN A 219 12.44 -14.45 6.33
CA ASN A 219 12.61 -14.67 7.77
C ASN A 219 12.71 -16.16 8.14
N ALA A 220 12.08 -17.03 7.36
CA ALA A 220 12.13 -18.49 7.53
C ALA A 220 13.45 -19.13 7.04
N LEU A 221 14.32 -18.41 6.34
CA LEU A 221 15.62 -18.94 5.89
C LEU A 221 16.56 -19.11 7.09
N GLU A 222 16.93 -20.35 7.45
CA GLU A 222 17.69 -20.63 8.68
C GLU A 222 19.21 -20.43 8.53
N LYS A 223 19.72 -20.39 7.30
CA LYS A 223 21.15 -20.51 7.00
C LYS A 223 21.81 -19.21 6.51
N ILE A 224 21.13 -18.09 6.72
CA ILE A 224 21.63 -16.73 6.48
C ILE A 224 21.60 -15.92 7.78
N PHE A 225 22.49 -14.94 7.89
CA PHE A 225 22.62 -14.15 9.12
C PHE A 225 21.45 -13.16 9.32
N PRO A 226 21.12 -12.79 10.57
CA PRO A 226 20.02 -11.87 10.85
C PRO A 226 20.11 -10.51 10.13
N ARG A 227 21.31 -9.92 10.05
CA ARG A 227 21.51 -8.65 9.33
C ARG A 227 21.32 -8.78 7.80
N GLN A 228 21.63 -9.95 7.22
CA GLN A 228 21.34 -10.23 5.81
C GLN A 228 19.83 -10.38 5.58
N LYS A 229 19.09 -11.01 6.51
CA LYS A 229 17.62 -11.04 6.46
C LYS A 229 17.04 -9.64 6.48
N GLU A 230 17.55 -8.78 7.36
CA GLU A 230 17.12 -7.38 7.45
C GLU A 230 17.39 -6.64 6.13
N TYR A 231 18.57 -6.81 5.54
CA TYR A 231 18.92 -6.26 4.24
C TYR A 231 17.93 -6.68 3.14
N PHE A 232 17.70 -7.99 2.96
CA PHE A 232 16.75 -8.48 1.96
C PHE A 232 15.31 -8.03 2.23
N ASN A 233 14.87 -8.02 3.49
CA ASN A 233 13.55 -7.52 3.87
C ASN A 233 13.36 -6.04 3.50
N ASN A 234 14.40 -5.23 3.64
CA ASN A 234 14.36 -3.82 3.24
C ASN A 234 14.30 -3.66 1.72
N LEU A 235 15.04 -4.48 0.97
CA LEU A 235 14.93 -4.53 -0.49
C LEU A 235 13.52 -4.94 -0.96
N VAL A 236 12.91 -5.97 -0.35
CA VAL A 236 11.54 -6.40 -0.70
C VAL A 236 10.53 -5.29 -0.46
N LYS A 237 10.68 -4.54 0.65
CA LYS A 237 9.78 -3.42 0.96
C LYS A 237 9.88 -2.33 -0.12
N SER A 238 11.08 -2.02 -0.61
CA SER A 238 11.28 -0.98 -1.62
C SER A 238 11.13 -1.47 -3.08
N ASP A 239 10.92 -2.77 -3.30
CA ASP A 239 10.80 -3.30 -4.66
C ASP A 239 9.40 -3.12 -5.23
N ASP A 240 9.35 -2.47 -6.39
CA ASP A 240 8.11 -2.25 -7.11
C ASP A 240 7.64 -3.47 -7.91
N ASN A 241 8.51 -4.45 -8.15
CA ASN A 241 8.33 -5.56 -9.10
C ASN A 241 8.22 -6.95 -8.44
N VAL A 242 7.45 -7.04 -7.35
CA VAL A 242 6.96 -8.29 -6.74
C VAL A 242 7.98 -9.00 -5.82
N GLY A 243 9.26 -8.64 -5.78
CA GLY A 243 10.22 -9.18 -4.80
C GLY A 243 10.79 -10.57 -5.13
N THR A 244 10.42 -11.18 -6.27
CA THR A 244 10.84 -12.53 -6.65
C THR A 244 12.37 -12.66 -6.74
N GLN A 245 13.03 -11.79 -7.50
CA GLN A 245 14.49 -11.84 -7.65
C GLN A 245 15.24 -11.66 -6.33
N ILE A 246 14.68 -10.86 -5.42
CA ILE A 246 15.27 -10.62 -4.10
C ILE A 246 15.19 -11.89 -3.25
N PHE A 247 14.05 -12.59 -3.31
CA PHE A 247 13.89 -13.87 -2.64
C PHE A 247 14.82 -14.94 -3.23
N ASP A 248 14.92 -15.05 -4.56
CA ASP A 248 15.81 -16.01 -5.23
C ASP A 248 17.28 -15.78 -4.79
N ASN A 249 17.71 -14.52 -4.67
CA ASN A 249 19.04 -14.19 -4.17
C ASN A 249 19.22 -14.60 -2.70
N ALA A 250 18.22 -14.38 -1.85
CA ALA A 250 18.25 -14.79 -0.45
C ALA A 250 18.27 -16.32 -0.28
N GLU A 251 17.50 -17.04 -1.10
CA GLU A 251 17.48 -18.51 -1.16
C GLU A 251 18.84 -19.06 -1.61
N ALA A 252 19.42 -18.50 -2.67
CA ALA A 252 20.76 -18.87 -3.14
C ALA A 252 21.86 -18.61 -2.10
N LEU A 253 21.70 -17.59 -1.24
CA LEU A 253 22.61 -17.37 -0.12
C LEU A 253 22.39 -18.40 0.99
N ASN A 254 21.13 -18.73 1.30
CA ASN A 254 20.76 -19.75 2.27
C ASN A 254 21.28 -21.15 1.89
N GLU A 255 21.23 -21.52 0.61
CA GLU A 255 21.78 -22.79 0.12
C GLU A 255 23.29 -22.95 0.37
N ARG A 256 24.04 -21.84 0.39
CA ARG A 256 25.49 -21.86 0.65
C ARG A 256 25.87 -22.10 2.11
N ASP A 257 24.93 -21.92 3.02
CA ASP A 257 25.05 -22.28 4.44
C ASP A 257 26.29 -21.72 5.13
N TYR A 258 26.54 -20.41 4.98
CA TYR A 258 27.69 -19.76 5.62
C TYR A 258 27.58 -19.78 7.16
N VAL A 259 26.35 -19.83 7.70
CA VAL A 259 26.11 -20.04 9.13
C VAL A 259 26.69 -21.39 9.57
N GLY A 260 26.33 -22.48 8.90
CA GLY A 260 26.85 -23.82 9.19
C GLY A 260 28.35 -23.94 8.93
N LYS A 261 28.84 -23.42 7.80
CA LYS A 261 30.28 -23.40 7.47
C LYS A 261 31.12 -22.67 8.51
N PHE A 262 30.62 -21.57 9.06
CA PHE A 262 31.32 -20.80 10.08
C PHE A 262 31.30 -21.48 11.44
N ALA A 263 30.22 -22.18 11.77
CA ALA A 263 30.13 -22.98 12.99
C ALA A 263 31.16 -24.14 13.04
N LEU A 264 31.73 -24.54 11.90
CA LEU A 264 32.82 -25.53 11.83
C LEU A 264 34.20 -24.97 12.18
N LEU A 265 34.34 -23.65 12.33
CA LEU A 265 35.60 -23.00 12.70
C LEU A 265 35.76 -22.98 14.23
N THR A 266 35.96 -24.15 14.82
CA THR A 266 35.85 -24.39 16.28
C THR A 266 37.00 -23.88 17.14
N ASP A 267 38.12 -23.45 16.54
CA ASP A 267 39.28 -22.94 17.28
C ASP A 267 39.34 -21.39 17.28
N LEU A 268 38.39 -20.73 16.60
CA LEU A 268 38.17 -19.30 16.78
C LEU A 268 37.53 -19.04 18.15
N ASN A 269 37.88 -17.93 18.78
CA ASN A 269 37.22 -17.49 20.01
C ASN A 269 35.96 -16.64 19.71
N GLU A 270 35.18 -16.35 20.74
CA GLU A 270 33.91 -15.62 20.59
C GLU A 270 34.08 -14.23 19.94
N ALA A 271 35.16 -13.51 20.26
CA ALA A 271 35.40 -12.18 19.71
C ALA A 271 35.70 -12.26 18.19
N GLN A 272 36.53 -13.21 17.78
CA GLN A 272 36.81 -13.48 16.37
C GLN A 272 35.57 -13.97 15.63
N HIS A 273 34.73 -14.78 16.30
CA HIS A 273 33.43 -15.19 15.76
C HIS A 273 32.52 -14.00 15.48
N ASN A 274 32.37 -13.09 16.44
CA ASN A 274 31.55 -11.90 16.29
C ASN A 274 32.09 -10.96 15.21
N ARG A 275 33.42 -10.80 15.13
CA ARG A 275 34.06 -10.00 14.07
C ARG A 275 33.69 -10.50 12.67
N TYR A 276 33.70 -11.81 12.43
CA TYR A 276 33.28 -12.36 11.13
C TYR A 276 31.83 -11.99 10.82
N ILE A 277 30.92 -12.22 11.78
CA ILE A 277 29.50 -11.93 11.64
C ILE A 277 29.27 -10.44 11.35
N ASP A 278 30.06 -9.56 11.98
CA ASP A 278 30.03 -8.12 11.70
C ASP A 278 30.56 -7.79 10.30
N GLU A 279 31.68 -8.39 9.87
CA GLU A 279 32.27 -8.18 8.53
C GLU A 279 31.31 -8.59 7.40
N ILE A 280 30.61 -9.72 7.54
CA ILE A 280 29.68 -10.21 6.50
C ILE A 280 28.23 -9.79 6.70
N GLY A 281 27.93 -9.04 7.76
CA GLY A 281 26.57 -8.86 8.27
C GLY A 281 25.58 -8.29 7.25
N GLU A 282 26.02 -7.34 6.43
CA GLU A 282 25.18 -6.73 5.37
C GLU A 282 25.62 -7.16 3.96
N ILE A 283 26.68 -7.95 3.85
CA ILE A 283 27.19 -8.44 2.57
C ILE A 283 26.27 -9.54 2.06
N VAL A 284 25.81 -9.41 0.81
CA VAL A 284 25.01 -10.41 0.10
C VAL A 284 25.69 -10.95 -1.16
N ASP A 285 26.82 -10.36 -1.55
CA ASP A 285 27.67 -10.89 -2.61
C ASP A 285 28.40 -12.14 -2.10
N TYR A 286 28.12 -13.28 -2.73
CA TYR A 286 28.68 -14.55 -2.33
C TYR A 286 30.19 -14.64 -2.58
N GLU A 287 30.74 -13.93 -3.56
CA GLU A 287 32.19 -13.95 -3.84
C GLU A 287 32.97 -13.23 -2.75
N GLU A 288 32.39 -12.13 -2.26
CA GLU A 288 32.93 -11.36 -1.15
C GLU A 288 32.85 -12.16 0.17
N ILE A 289 31.70 -12.77 0.46
CA ILE A 289 31.55 -13.63 1.66
C ILE A 289 32.51 -14.81 1.60
N GLU A 290 32.66 -15.47 0.44
CA GLU A 290 33.58 -16.60 0.28
C GLU A 290 35.04 -16.16 0.50
N THR A 291 35.41 -14.96 0.06
CA THR A 291 36.74 -14.40 0.30
C THR A 291 36.99 -14.18 1.79
N ILE A 292 36.03 -13.64 2.52
CA ILE A 292 36.12 -13.44 3.98
C ILE A 292 36.16 -14.79 4.70
N TYR A 293 35.27 -15.73 4.34
CA TYR A 293 35.24 -17.07 4.92
C TYR A 293 36.58 -17.80 4.78
N ASN A 294 37.23 -17.72 3.61
CA ASN A 294 38.55 -18.32 3.39
C ASN A 294 39.66 -17.72 4.28
N LYS A 295 39.60 -16.43 4.60
CA LYS A 295 40.53 -15.82 5.58
C LYS A 295 40.33 -16.44 6.97
N TYR A 296 39.09 -16.65 7.37
CA TYR A 296 38.75 -17.23 8.67
C TYR A 296 39.07 -18.74 8.77
N ILE A 297 39.02 -19.49 7.67
CA ILE A 297 39.55 -20.86 7.62
C ILE A 297 41.04 -20.87 7.98
N ILE A 298 41.82 -19.96 7.38
CA ILE A 298 43.26 -19.88 7.62
C ILE A 298 43.54 -19.46 9.07
N LEU A 299 42.80 -18.46 9.56
CA LEU A 299 42.90 -18.02 10.95
C LEU A 299 42.58 -19.17 11.92
N ASN A 300 41.49 -19.92 11.71
CA ASN A 300 41.13 -21.05 12.55
C ASN A 300 42.26 -22.07 12.65
N ARG A 301 42.88 -22.45 11.52
CA ARG A 301 44.03 -23.36 11.51
C ARG A 301 45.22 -22.81 12.31
N LYS A 302 45.50 -21.50 12.20
CA LYS A 302 46.56 -20.86 12.98
C LYS A 302 46.23 -20.78 14.46
N MET A 303 44.96 -20.61 14.83
CA MET A 303 44.53 -20.70 16.23
C MET A 303 44.71 -22.12 16.79
N THR A 304 44.44 -23.18 16.00
CA THR A 304 44.76 -24.56 16.38
C THR A 304 46.27 -24.74 16.65
N GLU A 305 47.12 -24.26 15.74
CA GLU A 305 48.58 -24.34 15.87
C GLU A 305 49.10 -23.58 17.11
N LEU A 306 48.58 -22.37 17.36
CA LEU A 306 48.91 -21.59 18.55
C LEU A 306 48.48 -22.30 19.84
N LYS A 307 47.27 -22.88 19.86
CA LYS A 307 46.74 -23.65 20.99
C LYS A 307 47.60 -24.87 21.30
N GLU A 308 48.02 -25.60 20.26
CA GLU A 308 48.94 -26.74 20.41
C GLU A 308 50.27 -26.30 21.01
N LEU A 309 50.88 -25.23 20.51
CA LEU A 309 52.13 -24.70 21.06
C LEU A 309 52.00 -24.23 22.51
N ILE A 310 50.92 -23.55 22.86
CA ILE A 310 50.64 -23.12 24.24
C ILE A 310 50.53 -24.35 25.14
N ASN A 311 49.78 -25.38 24.73
CA ASN A 311 49.62 -26.61 25.49
C ASN A 311 50.94 -27.36 25.65
N ASP A 312 51.71 -27.50 24.57
CA ASP A 312 53.01 -28.16 24.55
C ASP A 312 54.05 -27.44 25.41
N LEU A 313 53.90 -26.14 25.64
CA LEU A 313 54.79 -25.36 26.49
C LEU A 313 54.21 -25.10 27.88
N SER A 314 53.01 -25.57 28.22
CA SER A 314 52.32 -25.22 29.48
C SER A 314 53.04 -25.64 30.76
N ASP A 315 53.93 -26.63 30.69
CA ASP A 315 54.73 -27.22 31.78
C ASP A 315 56.20 -26.78 31.74
N TYR A 316 56.50 -25.68 31.07
CA TYR A 316 57.87 -25.22 30.81
C TYR A 316 58.73 -25.09 32.07
N ASP A 317 58.14 -24.72 33.20
CA ASP A 317 58.82 -24.49 34.47
C ASP A 317 59.41 -25.78 35.08
N SER A 318 58.88 -26.93 34.67
CA SER A 318 59.33 -28.25 35.08
C SER A 318 60.47 -28.81 34.20
N LEU A 319 60.83 -28.12 33.12
CA LEU A 319 61.86 -28.57 32.18
C LEU A 319 63.27 -28.28 32.70
N ASP A 320 64.15 -29.28 32.67
CA ASP A 320 65.55 -29.11 33.07
C ASP A 320 66.25 -28.08 32.17
N SER A 321 65.90 -28.06 30.88
CA SER A 321 66.39 -27.08 29.91
C SER A 321 65.99 -25.65 30.27
N PHE A 322 64.79 -25.43 30.78
CA PHE A 322 64.35 -24.11 31.24
C PHE A 322 65.13 -23.65 32.48
N GLY A 323 65.38 -24.56 33.43
CA GLY A 323 66.23 -24.29 34.60
C GLY A 323 67.67 -23.93 34.27
N SER A 324 68.17 -24.35 33.09
CA SER A 324 69.52 -24.05 32.61
C SER A 324 69.67 -22.69 31.90
N LEU A 325 68.55 -22.03 31.56
CA LEU A 325 68.55 -20.68 30.99
C LEU A 325 68.98 -19.63 32.02
N THR A 326 69.52 -18.52 31.55
CA THR A 326 69.78 -17.35 32.41
C THR A 326 68.47 -16.71 32.89
N GLN A 327 68.53 -15.93 33.97
CA GLN A 327 67.34 -15.21 34.46
C GLN A 327 66.71 -14.28 33.41
N GLU A 328 67.52 -13.69 32.54
CA GLU A 328 67.03 -12.81 31.47
C GLU A 328 66.28 -13.60 30.40
N GLU A 329 66.83 -14.74 29.98
CA GLU A 329 66.18 -15.65 29.02
C GLU A 329 64.89 -16.25 29.57
N GLN A 330 64.87 -16.63 30.86
CA GLN A 330 63.65 -17.12 31.54
C GLN A 330 62.55 -16.06 31.53
N ARG A 331 62.87 -14.80 31.89
CA ARG A 331 61.91 -13.69 31.86
C ARG A 331 61.40 -13.41 30.45
N ALA A 332 62.29 -13.43 29.46
CA ALA A 332 61.92 -13.23 28.06
C ALA A 332 60.95 -14.31 27.57
N PHE A 333 61.22 -15.58 27.90
CA PHE A 333 60.32 -16.69 27.58
C PHE A 333 58.94 -16.52 28.21
N ILE A 334 58.87 -16.26 29.53
CA ILE A 334 57.59 -16.09 30.25
C ILE A 334 56.78 -14.97 29.61
N SER A 335 57.41 -13.82 29.32
CA SER A 335 56.73 -12.70 28.66
C SER A 335 56.20 -13.06 27.27
N ILE A 336 56.92 -13.87 26.49
CA ILE A 336 56.47 -14.33 25.17
C ILE A 336 55.30 -15.31 25.31
N TYR A 337 55.38 -16.22 26.26
CA TYR A 337 54.32 -17.19 26.53
C TYR A 337 53.02 -16.51 26.97
N ASP A 338 53.12 -15.56 27.91
CA ASP A 338 51.96 -14.80 28.37
C ASP A 338 51.34 -13.96 27.24
N ALA A 339 52.16 -13.28 26.42
CA ALA A 339 51.68 -12.53 25.26
C ALA A 339 51.00 -13.43 24.20
N ALA A 340 51.51 -14.65 24.00
CA ALA A 340 50.91 -15.62 23.10
C ALA A 340 49.56 -16.12 23.63
N ARG A 341 49.43 -16.32 24.95
CA ARG A 341 48.14 -16.64 25.60
C ARG A 341 47.14 -15.51 25.46
N GLU A 342 47.55 -14.27 25.73
CA GLU A 342 46.70 -13.09 25.51
C GLU A 342 46.25 -13.00 24.04
N THR A 343 47.15 -13.32 23.09
CA THR A 343 46.83 -13.35 21.66
C THR A 343 45.76 -14.41 21.35
N PHE A 344 45.89 -15.60 21.95
CA PHE A 344 44.95 -16.72 21.77
C PHE A 344 43.57 -16.44 22.39
N GLU A 345 43.54 -15.81 23.57
CA GLU A 345 42.32 -15.50 24.31
C GLU A 345 41.63 -14.22 23.79
N GLY A 346 42.38 -13.32 23.14
CA GLY A 346 41.92 -12.02 22.67
C GLY A 346 41.42 -11.98 21.22
N ASP A 347 40.91 -10.81 20.81
CA ASP A 347 40.40 -10.55 19.46
C ASP A 347 41.53 -10.26 18.45
N SER A 348 42.50 -11.17 18.35
CA SER A 348 43.72 -10.97 17.57
C SER A 348 43.52 -11.28 16.09
N GLU A 349 44.06 -10.40 15.23
CA GLU A 349 44.12 -10.65 13.79
C GLU A 349 45.22 -11.65 13.42
N MET A 350 45.11 -12.21 12.21
CA MET A 350 46.03 -13.22 11.68
C MET A 350 47.54 -12.86 11.80
N PRO A 351 47.99 -11.62 11.54
CA PRO A 351 49.41 -11.28 11.72
C PRO A 351 49.90 -11.42 13.17
N ALA A 352 49.06 -11.08 14.15
CA ALA A 352 49.40 -11.22 15.57
C ALA A 352 49.50 -12.69 15.97
N VAL A 353 48.56 -13.52 15.50
CA VAL A 353 48.56 -14.97 15.73
C VAL A 353 49.83 -15.61 15.13
N ILE A 354 50.19 -15.27 13.88
CA ILE A 354 51.42 -15.77 13.24
C ILE A 354 52.65 -15.36 14.05
N ASN A 355 52.75 -14.11 14.47
CA ASN A 355 53.88 -13.65 15.28
C ASN A 355 53.96 -14.35 16.65
N ALA A 356 52.82 -14.64 17.29
CA ALA A 356 52.79 -15.39 18.54
C ALA A 356 53.33 -16.82 18.35
N ILE A 357 52.91 -17.51 17.28
CA ILE A 357 53.41 -18.83 16.89
C ILE A 357 54.92 -18.79 16.67
N GLU A 358 55.41 -17.91 15.79
CA GLU A 358 56.84 -17.82 15.45
C GLU A 358 57.73 -17.54 16.68
N ASN A 359 57.21 -16.80 17.66
CA ASN A 359 57.93 -16.55 18.90
C ASN A 359 57.92 -17.75 19.85
N LEU A 360 56.82 -18.50 19.95
CA LEU A 360 56.76 -19.74 20.74
C LEU A 360 57.56 -20.89 20.12
N GLU A 361 57.55 -21.04 18.80
CA GLU A 361 58.28 -22.10 18.09
C GLU A 361 59.78 -22.07 18.41
N LYS A 362 60.36 -20.88 18.60
CA LYS A 362 61.77 -20.71 19.01
C LYS A 362 62.11 -21.49 20.29
N TYR A 363 61.15 -21.62 21.20
CA TYR A 363 61.32 -22.28 22.50
C TYR A 363 60.78 -23.71 22.51
N PHE A 364 59.88 -24.06 21.60
CA PHE A 364 59.47 -25.46 21.39
C PHE A 364 60.68 -26.38 21.14
N TYR A 365 61.69 -25.89 20.41
CA TYR A 365 62.93 -26.64 20.18
C TYR A 365 63.72 -26.96 21.45
N LEU A 366 63.60 -26.17 22.52
CA LEU A 366 64.25 -26.48 23.81
C LEU A 366 63.65 -27.75 24.42
N LYS A 367 62.32 -27.84 24.48
CA LYS A 367 61.60 -29.03 24.98
C LYS A 367 61.92 -30.26 24.12
N TYR A 368 61.95 -30.10 22.79
CA TYR A 368 62.27 -31.20 21.88
C TYR A 368 63.72 -31.70 22.02
N ALA A 369 64.69 -30.79 22.20
CA ALA A 369 66.08 -31.14 22.44
C ALA A 369 66.26 -31.92 23.75
N GLU A 370 65.59 -31.50 24.82
CA GLU A 370 65.61 -32.19 26.11
C GLU A 370 65.00 -33.59 26.02
N LEU A 371 63.85 -33.74 25.34
CA LEU A 371 63.23 -35.04 25.12
C LEU A 371 64.17 -35.99 24.35
N ASN A 372 64.83 -35.50 23.29
CA ASN A 372 65.79 -36.30 22.53
C ASN A 372 67.01 -36.70 23.37
N ASN A 373 67.51 -35.81 24.23
CA ASN A 373 68.58 -36.13 25.16
C ASN A 373 68.14 -37.20 26.17
N LYS A 374 66.92 -37.12 26.72
CA LYS A 374 66.35 -38.15 27.61
C LYS A 374 66.21 -39.49 26.88
N ILE A 375 65.69 -39.51 25.65
CA ILE A 375 65.59 -40.72 24.81
C ILE A 375 66.97 -41.33 24.53
N ASN A 376 67.96 -40.50 24.18
CA ASN A 376 69.32 -40.99 23.88
C ASN A 376 70.01 -41.54 25.13
N THR A 377 69.82 -40.90 26.29
CA THR A 377 70.34 -41.38 27.57
C THR A 377 69.73 -42.73 27.93
N LEU A 378 68.40 -42.87 27.82
CA LEU A 378 67.71 -44.16 28.02
C LEU A 378 68.20 -45.23 27.04
N ARG A 379 68.38 -44.89 25.76
CA ARG A 379 68.94 -45.82 24.76
C ARG A 379 70.35 -46.28 25.13
N GLN A 380 71.20 -45.39 25.64
CA GLN A 380 72.54 -45.74 26.11
C GLN A 380 72.49 -46.66 27.33
N GLN A 381 71.63 -46.36 28.31
CA GLN A 381 71.41 -47.20 29.49
C GLN A 381 70.95 -48.62 29.12
N ILE A 382 69.95 -48.74 28.23
CA ILE A 382 69.48 -50.04 27.74
C ILE A 382 70.63 -50.82 27.05
N ASN A 383 71.46 -50.13 26.26
CA ASN A 383 72.58 -50.78 25.56
C ASN A 383 73.73 -51.16 26.51
N SER A 384 73.97 -50.43 27.59
CA SER A 384 74.92 -50.83 28.63
C SER A 384 74.36 -51.98 29.48
N ASP A 385 73.06 -51.98 29.75
CA ASP A 385 72.38 -53.02 30.54
C ASP A 385 72.17 -54.32 29.77
N LYS A 386 72.23 -54.32 28.43
CA LYS A 386 72.33 -55.56 27.62
C LYS A 386 73.53 -56.43 27.97
N LYS A 387 74.53 -55.93 28.72
CA LYS A 387 75.60 -56.76 29.30
C LYS A 387 75.13 -57.67 30.46
N LEU A 388 73.89 -57.53 30.96
CA LEU A 388 73.31 -58.36 32.03
C LEU A 388 72.55 -59.61 31.52
N TYR A 389 72.42 -59.82 30.20
CA TYR A 389 71.95 -61.08 29.63
C TYR A 389 73.11 -61.94 29.09
N ILE A 390 74.16 -62.09 29.90
CA ILE A 390 75.03 -63.26 29.83
C ILE A 390 74.56 -64.20 30.94
N PHE A 391 73.65 -65.10 30.59
CA PHE A 391 73.48 -66.38 31.27
C PHE A 391 73.84 -67.48 30.27
#